data_AF-A0A3R6VGV8-F1
#
_entry.id   AF-A0A3R6VGV8-F1
#
_cell.length_a   1.000
_cell.length_b   1.000
_cell.length_c   1.000
_cell.angle_alpha   90.00
_cell.angle_beta   90.00
_cell.angle_gamma   90.00
#
_symmetry.space_group_name_H-M   'P 1'
#
loop_
_entity.id
_entity.type
_entity.pdbx_description
1 polymer ?
#
loop_
_entity_poly.entity_id
_entity_poly.type
_entity_poly.pdbx_seq_one_letter_code
_entity_poly.pdbx_strand_id
1 'polypeptide(L)'
;MRKSIRKIIAIASASVMALTFAVTSAPNASAGTVSKAAKEAAKAAFDASGKTTYHAYFGLQQTQSWIFRDEWYQEENGLNGKNLPNGAYEGKMYQSKDNANSEVPGATVTDAEIKGNGVYTVGVKDLGGVLTSAESSQQAVMSMLYVSTDIPMSAYKDGKIQVTDWKLKIDNTSVTLQDDIFVPTEYTDESGLFRFDPFNSYQKDNGAYPSCPSVRTPNDSVEITFKVSGFDVDNPDAVEATPTPAADASSSSSSSSSSSSSISGGAVAAIVVVAVVVIAGIVVVVKRKKD
;
A
#
# COMPACT_ATOMS: atom_id res chain seq x y z
N MET A 1 -3.21 85.49 2.04
CA MET A 1 -2.04 84.84 1.38
C MET A 1 -1.51 83.80 2.36
N ARG A 2 -1.91 82.52 2.25
CA ARG A 2 -1.24 81.40 1.54
C ARG A 2 0.17 81.06 2.05
N LYS A 3 0.35 79.74 2.29
CA LYS A 3 1.58 78.90 2.39
C LYS A 3 2.04 78.65 3.84
N SER A 4 2.30 77.43 4.32
CA SER A 4 2.35 76.10 3.71
C SER A 4 2.50 75.08 4.84
N ILE A 5 1.47 74.26 5.13
CA ILE A 5 1.60 73.09 6.01
C ILE A 5 2.38 72.02 5.22
N ARG A 6 3.59 71.71 5.69
CA ARG A 6 4.42 70.64 5.13
C ARG A 6 3.81 69.29 5.52
N LYS A 7 3.50 68.48 4.50
CA LYS A 7 3.10 67.08 4.63
C LYS A 7 4.28 66.28 5.22
N ILE A 8 4.04 65.55 6.31
CA ILE A 8 4.91 64.46 6.76
C ILE A 8 4.43 63.22 6.02
N ILE A 9 5.30 62.68 5.16
CA ILE A 9 5.12 61.41 4.44
C ILE A 9 6.11 60.42 5.06
N ALA A 10 5.58 59.25 5.45
CA ALA A 10 6.17 57.89 5.57
C ALA A 10 7.63 57.76 6.07
N ILE A 11 7.98 56.79 6.93
CA ILE A 11 8.00 55.36 6.61
C ILE A 11 7.98 54.61 7.95
N ALA A 12 6.88 53.90 8.24
CA ALA A 12 6.92 52.75 9.13
C ALA A 12 7.12 51.54 8.23
N SER A 13 8.34 51.00 8.20
CA SER A 13 8.66 49.75 7.53
C SER A 13 8.00 48.61 8.29
N ALA A 14 6.74 48.34 7.97
CA ALA A 14 6.09 47.10 8.34
C ALA A 14 6.67 45.99 7.45
N SER A 15 7.76 45.38 7.90
CA SER A 15 8.21 44.08 7.39
C SER A 15 7.24 43.01 7.88
N VAL A 16 6.03 42.99 7.32
CA VAL A 16 5.22 41.77 7.30
C VAL A 16 5.83 40.93 6.19
N MET A 17 6.70 39.98 6.57
CA MET A 17 6.99 38.85 5.71
C MET A 17 5.65 38.15 5.47
N ALA A 18 5.02 38.46 4.34
CA ALA A 18 3.95 37.64 3.82
C ALA A 18 4.59 36.30 3.49
N LEU A 19 4.48 35.35 4.42
CA LEU A 19 4.69 33.95 4.16
C LEU A 19 3.57 33.55 3.19
N THR A 20 3.78 33.79 1.90
CA THR A 20 2.99 33.17 0.85
C THR A 20 3.25 31.69 0.98
N PHE A 21 2.38 31.00 1.71
CA PHE A 21 2.16 29.58 1.49
C PHE A 21 1.80 29.47 0.01
N ALA A 22 2.77 29.11 -0.81
CA ALA A 22 2.48 28.50 -2.08
C ALA A 22 1.65 27.29 -1.70
N VAL A 23 0.35 27.37 -1.95
CA VAL A 23 -0.50 26.21 -2.06
C VAL A 23 0.05 25.49 -3.28
N THR A 24 1.14 24.76 -3.11
CA THR A 24 1.41 23.60 -3.96
C THR A 24 0.13 22.84 -3.84
N SER A 25 -0.64 22.80 -4.92
CA SER A 25 -1.82 21.97 -5.04
C SER A 25 -1.40 20.57 -4.63
N ALA A 26 -1.60 20.26 -3.36
CA ALA A 26 -1.77 18.91 -2.91
C ALA A 26 -2.74 18.31 -3.93
N PRO A 27 -2.44 17.17 -4.58
CA PRO A 27 -3.53 16.37 -5.06
C PRO A 27 -4.46 16.24 -3.85
N ASN A 28 -5.63 16.85 -3.97
CA ASN A 28 -6.75 16.50 -3.11
C ASN A 28 -6.73 14.97 -3.09
N ALA A 29 -7.03 14.37 -1.93
CA ALA A 29 -7.56 13.02 -1.88
C ALA A 29 -8.95 12.96 -2.55
N SER A 30 -9.08 13.57 -3.73
CA SER A 30 -10.18 13.38 -4.65
C SER A 30 -9.97 11.98 -5.17
N ALA A 31 -10.80 11.05 -4.74
CA ALA A 31 -11.70 10.37 -5.67
C ALA A 31 -11.31 10.61 -7.14
N GLY A 32 -10.28 9.90 -7.60
CA GLY A 32 -9.80 10.03 -8.98
C GLY A 32 -10.79 9.34 -9.92
N THR A 33 -10.69 9.64 -11.21
CA THR A 33 -11.65 9.09 -12.17
C THR A 33 -11.61 7.57 -12.17
N VAL A 34 -12.76 6.92 -11.93
CA VAL A 34 -12.88 5.45 -11.96
C VAL A 34 -12.65 4.91 -13.37
N SER A 35 -11.71 3.97 -13.51
CA SER A 35 -11.34 3.32 -14.76
C SER A 35 -12.48 2.51 -15.39
N LYS A 36 -12.38 2.23 -16.69
CA LYS A 36 -13.34 1.38 -17.39
C LYS A 36 -13.40 -0.03 -16.79
N ALA A 37 -12.25 -0.63 -16.48
CA ALA A 37 -12.18 -1.97 -15.90
C ALA A 37 -12.92 -2.04 -14.55
N ALA A 38 -12.74 -1.03 -13.70
CA ALA A 38 -13.43 -0.95 -12.43
C ALA A 38 -14.95 -0.76 -12.58
N LYS A 39 -15.41 0.05 -13.53
CA LYS A 39 -16.84 0.20 -13.84
C LYS A 39 -17.49 -1.11 -14.30
N GLU A 40 -16.75 -1.96 -15.01
CA GLU A 40 -17.24 -3.30 -15.39
C GLU A 40 -17.25 -4.24 -14.18
N ALA A 41 -16.18 -4.25 -13.38
CA ALA A 41 -16.10 -5.05 -12.16
C ALA A 41 -17.23 -4.70 -11.17
N ALA A 42 -17.52 -3.41 -10.96
CA ALA A 42 -18.59 -2.95 -10.07
C ALA A 42 -20.00 -3.38 -10.50
N LYS A 43 -20.22 -3.62 -11.81
CA LYS A 43 -21.50 -4.08 -12.35
C LYS A 43 -21.61 -5.60 -12.41
N ALA A 44 -20.49 -6.31 -12.32
CA ALA A 44 -20.48 -7.76 -12.38
C ALA A 44 -21.24 -8.33 -11.18
N ALA A 45 -21.94 -9.44 -11.40
CA ALA A 45 -22.46 -10.22 -10.29
C ALA A 45 -21.29 -10.87 -9.55
N PHE A 46 -21.38 -10.93 -8.22
CA PHE A 46 -20.43 -11.69 -7.42
C PHE A 46 -20.54 -13.18 -7.72
N ASP A 47 -19.40 -13.82 -8.00
CA ASP A 47 -19.26 -15.25 -8.27
C ASP A 47 -18.60 -15.95 -7.07
N ALA A 48 -19.42 -16.62 -6.27
CA ALA A 48 -18.97 -17.36 -5.09
C ALA A 48 -18.30 -18.70 -5.44
N SER A 49 -18.33 -19.14 -6.70
CA SER A 49 -17.94 -20.51 -7.07
C SER A 49 -16.42 -20.76 -7.07
N GLY A 50 -15.61 -19.71 -6.91
CA GLY A 50 -14.15 -19.77 -6.98
C GLY A 50 -13.58 -19.84 -8.40
N LYS A 51 -14.42 -19.74 -9.43
CA LYS A 51 -13.98 -19.68 -10.84
C LYS A 51 -13.45 -18.30 -11.21
N THR A 52 -14.07 -17.26 -10.67
CA THR A 52 -13.57 -15.89 -10.77
C THR A 52 -12.50 -15.65 -9.71
N THR A 53 -11.33 -15.18 -10.14
CA THR A 53 -10.29 -14.72 -9.23
C THR A 53 -10.52 -13.24 -8.95
N TYR A 54 -10.81 -12.93 -7.70
CA TYR A 54 -10.82 -11.57 -7.19
C TYR A 54 -9.44 -11.21 -6.64
N HIS A 55 -9.22 -9.94 -6.34
CA HIS A 55 -7.95 -9.41 -5.89
C HIS A 55 -8.15 -8.45 -4.72
N ALA A 56 -7.20 -8.48 -3.80
CA ALA A 56 -7.03 -7.47 -2.77
C ALA A 56 -5.70 -6.76 -3.01
N TYR A 57 -5.80 -5.46 -3.27
CA TYR A 57 -4.66 -4.59 -3.55
C TYR A 57 -4.33 -3.78 -2.32
N PHE A 58 -3.06 -3.85 -1.89
CA PHE A 58 -2.55 -3.00 -0.83
C PHE A 58 -2.53 -1.53 -1.27
N GLY A 59 -3.03 -0.65 -0.42
CA GLY A 59 -2.99 0.78 -0.65
C GLY A 59 -2.40 1.54 0.53
N LEU A 60 -1.64 2.58 0.20
CA LEU A 60 -0.97 3.44 1.17
C LEU A 60 -0.90 4.84 0.60
N GLN A 61 -1.21 5.82 1.43
CA GLN A 61 -0.90 7.22 1.13
C GLN A 61 -0.23 7.87 2.33
N GLN A 62 0.89 8.53 2.05
CA GLN A 62 1.59 9.35 3.01
C GLN A 62 1.57 10.80 2.53
N THR A 63 1.26 11.71 3.44
CA THR A 63 1.31 13.15 3.19
C THR A 63 2.72 13.67 3.41
N GLN A 64 3.10 14.70 2.65
CA GLN A 64 4.39 15.40 2.63
C GLN A 64 5.47 14.80 1.73
N SER A 65 5.78 13.51 1.83
CA SER A 65 6.72 12.88 0.89
C SER A 65 6.03 12.48 -0.41
N TRP A 66 4.69 12.51 -0.42
CA TRP A 66 3.85 12.10 -1.54
C TRP A 66 4.21 10.70 -2.02
N ILE A 67 4.48 9.80 -1.06
CA ILE A 67 4.68 8.39 -1.36
C ILE A 67 3.34 7.69 -1.23
N PHE A 68 2.98 6.98 -2.28
CA PHE A 68 1.63 6.45 -2.43
C PHE A 68 1.61 5.15 -3.24
N ARG A 69 0.48 4.47 -3.11
CA ARG A 69 -0.03 3.49 -4.04
C ARG A 69 -1.55 3.62 -4.04
N ASP A 70 -2.06 4.22 -5.10
CA ASP A 70 -3.47 4.55 -5.22
C ASP A 70 -4.34 3.29 -5.38
N GLU A 71 -5.65 3.46 -5.29
CA GLU A 71 -6.59 2.37 -5.49
C GLU A 71 -6.45 1.78 -6.91
N TRP A 72 -6.55 0.46 -7.04
CA TRP A 72 -6.39 -0.23 -8.33
C TRP A 72 -7.33 0.32 -9.42
N TYR A 73 -8.50 0.82 -9.01
CA TYR A 73 -9.54 1.28 -9.91
C TYR A 73 -9.27 2.65 -10.53
N GLN A 74 -8.30 3.42 -10.01
CA GLN A 74 -8.01 4.78 -10.48
C GLN A 74 -7.55 4.77 -11.95
N GLU A 75 -8.13 5.63 -12.79
CA GLU A 75 -7.75 5.72 -14.21
C GLU A 75 -6.31 6.23 -14.41
N GLU A 76 -5.84 7.09 -13.51
CA GLU A 76 -4.55 7.76 -13.65
C GLU A 76 -3.41 6.95 -13.05
N ASN A 77 -3.59 6.50 -11.81
CA ASN A 77 -2.55 5.90 -10.97
C ASN A 77 -2.89 4.47 -10.49
N GLY A 78 -3.98 3.87 -10.98
CA GLY A 78 -4.39 2.53 -10.62
C GLY A 78 -3.68 1.45 -11.46
N LEU A 79 -4.23 0.23 -11.46
CA LEU A 79 -3.64 -0.96 -12.09
C LEU A 79 -3.25 -0.75 -13.56
N ASN A 80 -4.09 -0.01 -14.30
CA ASN A 80 -3.89 0.33 -15.70
C ASN A 80 -3.66 1.84 -15.90
N GLY A 81 -3.11 2.49 -14.88
CA GLY A 81 -2.90 3.93 -14.82
C GLY A 81 -1.91 4.45 -15.87
N LYS A 82 -2.24 5.58 -16.49
CA LYS A 82 -1.40 6.22 -17.52
C LYS A 82 -0.26 7.07 -16.94
N ASN A 83 -0.38 7.48 -15.68
CA ASN A 83 0.57 8.36 -15.01
C ASN A 83 1.66 7.58 -14.27
N LEU A 84 1.58 6.24 -14.24
CA LEU A 84 2.60 5.40 -13.64
C LEU A 84 3.75 5.13 -14.63
N PRO A 85 5.02 5.33 -14.25
CA PRO A 85 6.15 5.02 -15.11
C PRO A 85 6.12 3.53 -15.50
N ASN A 86 6.29 3.27 -16.80
CA ASN A 86 6.22 1.93 -17.41
C ASN A 86 4.90 1.16 -17.17
N GLY A 87 3.84 1.82 -16.67
CA GLY A 87 2.53 1.20 -16.43
C GLY A 87 2.52 0.08 -15.37
N ALA A 88 3.53 0.00 -14.49
CA ALA A 88 3.77 -1.18 -13.65
C ALA A 88 3.24 -1.05 -12.22
N TYR A 89 1.92 -1.07 -12.01
CA TYR A 89 1.30 -0.98 -10.67
C TYR A 89 1.64 -2.15 -9.72
N GLU A 90 1.83 -3.34 -10.28
CA GLU A 90 2.04 -4.57 -9.52
C GLU A 90 3.39 -4.57 -8.80
N GLY A 91 3.36 -4.85 -7.49
CA GLY A 91 4.57 -4.94 -6.68
C GLY A 91 5.27 -3.60 -6.41
N LYS A 92 4.72 -2.47 -6.88
CA LYS A 92 5.38 -1.15 -6.84
C LYS A 92 4.68 -0.14 -5.92
N MET A 93 5.51 0.76 -5.41
CA MET A 93 5.12 2.00 -4.73
C MET A 93 5.64 3.18 -5.55
N TYR A 94 5.00 4.33 -5.43
CA TYR A 94 5.35 5.53 -6.18
C TYR A 94 5.57 6.71 -5.26
N GLN A 95 6.36 7.66 -5.74
CA GLN A 95 6.51 8.97 -5.17
C GLN A 95 6.12 10.01 -6.22
N SER A 96 5.28 10.97 -5.84
CA SER A 96 5.00 12.14 -6.67
C SER A 96 5.94 13.29 -6.30
N LYS A 97 6.71 13.78 -7.27
CA LYS A 97 7.61 14.91 -7.10
C LYS A 97 7.68 15.69 -8.41
N ASP A 98 7.67 17.02 -8.32
CA ASP A 98 7.78 17.91 -9.49
C ASP A 98 6.76 17.60 -10.61
N ASN A 99 5.53 17.23 -10.23
CA ASN A 99 4.43 16.79 -11.12
C ASN A 99 4.74 15.53 -11.94
N ALA A 100 5.66 14.70 -11.47
CA ALA A 100 5.98 13.41 -12.07
C ALA A 100 5.95 12.30 -11.00
N ASN A 101 5.58 11.10 -11.43
CA ASN A 101 5.61 9.91 -10.59
C ASN A 101 6.88 9.10 -10.88
N SER A 102 7.57 8.69 -9.82
CA SER A 102 8.72 7.78 -9.89
C SER A 102 8.51 6.59 -8.97
N GLU A 103 8.97 5.41 -9.39
CA GLU A 103 8.99 4.22 -8.53
C GLU A 103 9.85 4.46 -7.29
N VAL A 104 9.37 4.03 -6.12
CA VAL A 104 10.14 3.98 -4.88
C VAL A 104 11.09 2.78 -4.96
N PRO A 105 12.42 2.98 -5.05
CA PRO A 105 13.34 1.88 -5.24
C PRO A 105 13.37 0.93 -4.03
N GLY A 106 13.38 -0.37 -4.29
CA GLY A 106 13.53 -1.41 -3.27
C GLY A 106 12.23 -1.84 -2.58
N ALA A 107 11.23 -0.95 -2.49
CA ALA A 107 9.94 -1.27 -1.92
C ALA A 107 9.25 -2.41 -2.71
N THR A 108 8.83 -3.44 -2.00
CA THR A 108 8.14 -4.60 -2.58
C THR A 108 6.74 -4.70 -2.02
N VAL A 109 5.74 -4.55 -2.88
CA VAL A 109 4.32 -4.69 -2.51
C VAL A 109 3.85 -6.12 -2.71
N THR A 110 3.05 -6.61 -1.78
CA THR A 110 2.35 -7.89 -1.84
C THR A 110 0.85 -7.62 -1.91
N ASP A 111 0.24 -8.05 -3.01
CA ASP A 111 -1.21 -8.15 -3.17
C ASP A 111 -1.66 -9.61 -2.98
N ALA A 112 -2.96 -9.83 -2.92
CA ALA A 112 -3.53 -11.17 -2.76
C ALA A 112 -4.56 -11.50 -3.84
N GLU A 113 -4.50 -12.72 -4.38
CA GLU A 113 -5.55 -13.30 -5.21
C GLU A 113 -6.56 -14.06 -4.32
N ILE A 114 -7.82 -13.66 -4.37
CA ILE A 114 -8.93 -14.25 -3.63
C ILE A 114 -9.68 -15.22 -4.56
N LYS A 115 -9.48 -16.52 -4.32
CA LYS A 115 -10.11 -17.62 -5.08
C LYS A 115 -11.13 -18.43 -4.27
N GLY A 116 -11.35 -18.05 -3.01
CA GLY A 116 -12.19 -18.78 -2.07
C GLY A 116 -12.15 -18.18 -0.67
N ASN A 117 -12.77 -18.85 0.30
CA ASN A 117 -12.64 -18.49 1.71
C ASN A 117 -11.19 -18.70 2.17
N GLY A 118 -10.73 -17.90 3.12
CA GLY A 118 -9.38 -18.07 3.65
C GLY A 118 -8.87 -16.83 4.38
N VAL A 119 -7.60 -16.90 4.78
CA VAL A 119 -6.86 -15.79 5.38
C VAL A 119 -5.90 -15.24 4.34
N TYR A 120 -6.00 -13.95 4.10
CA TYR A 120 -5.25 -13.23 3.08
C TYR A 120 -4.39 -12.16 3.72
N THR A 121 -3.22 -11.92 3.15
CA THR A 121 -2.28 -10.90 3.62
C THR A 121 -1.85 -10.03 2.45
N VAL A 122 -1.96 -8.71 2.63
CA VAL A 122 -1.46 -7.71 1.69
C VAL A 122 -0.53 -6.75 2.44
N GLY A 123 0.36 -6.06 1.75
CA GLY A 123 1.30 -5.20 2.43
C GLY A 123 2.43 -4.69 1.57
N VAL A 124 3.40 -4.06 2.22
CA VAL A 124 4.65 -3.61 1.62
C VAL A 124 5.80 -3.91 2.57
N LYS A 125 6.96 -4.24 2.01
CA LYS A 125 8.22 -4.44 2.75
C LYS A 125 9.37 -3.74 2.03
N ASP A 126 10.53 -3.74 2.68
CA ASP A 126 11.77 -3.19 2.12
C ASP A 126 11.65 -1.68 1.79
N LEU A 127 10.83 -0.94 2.57
CA LEU A 127 10.68 0.51 2.41
C LEU A 127 11.96 1.28 2.75
N GLY A 128 12.87 0.67 3.52
CA GLY A 128 14.21 1.23 3.75
C GLY A 128 14.24 2.61 4.40
N GLY A 129 13.22 2.96 5.19
CA GLY A 129 13.10 4.25 5.86
C GLY A 129 12.67 5.40 4.95
N VAL A 130 12.28 5.14 3.70
CA VAL A 130 11.94 6.21 2.74
C VAL A 130 10.80 7.11 3.23
N LEU A 131 9.88 6.55 4.02
CA LEU A 131 8.76 7.27 4.61
C LEU A 131 9.13 8.04 5.88
N THR A 132 10.29 7.81 6.48
CA THR A 132 10.72 8.41 7.77
C THR A 132 12.03 9.20 7.68
N SER A 133 12.72 9.13 6.54
CA SER A 133 13.99 9.81 6.22
C SER A 133 14.01 11.31 6.53
N ALA A 134 15.21 11.88 6.72
CA ALA A 134 15.40 13.31 6.99
C ALA A 134 14.90 14.25 5.86
N GLU A 135 14.86 13.77 4.61
CA GLU A 135 14.25 14.52 3.51
C GLU A 135 12.71 14.51 3.60
N SER A 136 12.16 13.45 4.20
CA SER A 136 10.75 13.34 4.58
C SER A 136 10.42 13.86 6.00
N SER A 137 11.42 14.31 6.77
CA SER A 137 11.30 14.48 8.23
C SER A 137 10.64 15.77 8.69
N GLN A 138 10.10 16.58 7.78
CA GLN A 138 9.25 17.70 8.17
C GLN A 138 7.81 17.25 8.54
N GLN A 139 7.66 16.02 9.04
CA GLN A 139 6.44 15.35 9.52
C GLN A 139 5.77 14.41 8.50
N ALA A 140 6.50 13.48 7.90
CA ALA A 140 5.88 12.39 7.16
C ALA A 140 4.79 11.68 7.98
N VAL A 141 3.51 11.96 7.68
CA VAL A 141 2.38 11.36 8.38
C VAL A 141 1.70 10.38 7.45
N MET A 142 1.61 9.13 7.89
CA MET A 142 0.69 8.18 7.26
C MET A 142 -0.70 8.81 7.21
N SER A 143 -1.35 8.77 6.06
CA SER A 143 -2.68 9.36 5.88
C SER A 143 -3.72 8.29 5.62
N MET A 144 -3.36 7.25 4.87
CA MET A 144 -4.27 6.16 4.55
C MET A 144 -3.52 4.84 4.46
N LEU A 145 -4.13 3.80 5.03
CA LEU A 145 -3.84 2.40 4.76
C LEU A 145 -5.17 1.75 4.42
N TYR A 146 -5.22 1.01 3.31
CA TYR A 146 -6.45 0.39 2.85
C TYR A 146 -6.19 -0.87 2.04
N VAL A 147 -7.25 -1.64 1.89
CA VAL A 147 -7.32 -2.77 0.97
C VAL A 147 -8.40 -2.44 -0.05
N SER A 148 -7.99 -2.26 -1.30
CA SER A 148 -8.90 -2.01 -2.42
C SER A 148 -9.15 -3.33 -3.15
N THR A 149 -10.39 -3.67 -3.46
CA THR A 149 -10.71 -4.96 -4.12
C THR A 149 -11.47 -4.76 -5.42
N ASP A 150 -11.46 -5.77 -6.28
CA ASP A 150 -12.32 -5.87 -7.46
C ASP A 150 -13.65 -6.61 -7.18
N ILE A 151 -13.97 -6.84 -5.90
CA ILE A 151 -15.25 -7.40 -5.47
C ILE A 151 -16.34 -6.31 -5.54
N PRO A 152 -17.50 -6.56 -6.18
CA PRO A 152 -18.59 -5.60 -6.20
C PRO A 152 -19.07 -5.24 -4.78
N MET A 153 -19.25 -3.95 -4.49
CA MET A 153 -19.68 -3.48 -3.17
C MET A 153 -21.05 -4.05 -2.75
N SER A 154 -21.91 -4.37 -3.73
CA SER A 154 -23.20 -5.04 -3.48
C SER A 154 -23.04 -6.41 -2.82
N ALA A 155 -21.96 -7.15 -3.10
CA ALA A 155 -21.70 -8.44 -2.46
C ALA A 155 -21.54 -8.29 -0.95
N TYR A 156 -20.83 -7.24 -0.51
CA TYR A 156 -20.64 -6.94 0.90
C TYR A 156 -21.92 -6.40 1.55
N LYS A 157 -22.60 -5.45 0.89
CA LYS A 157 -23.87 -4.87 1.40
C LYS A 157 -24.97 -5.93 1.56
N ASP A 158 -25.00 -6.93 0.68
CA ASP A 158 -25.95 -8.05 0.74
C ASP A 158 -25.54 -9.16 1.72
N GLY A 159 -24.38 -9.06 2.36
CA GLY A 159 -23.84 -10.09 3.26
C GLY A 159 -23.37 -11.37 2.56
N LYS A 160 -23.16 -11.33 1.24
CA LYS A 160 -22.64 -12.47 0.45
C LYS A 160 -21.15 -12.69 0.67
N ILE A 161 -20.40 -11.62 0.96
CA ILE A 161 -19.00 -11.67 1.37
C ILE A 161 -18.85 -11.00 2.72
N GLN A 162 -18.01 -11.57 3.58
CA GLN A 162 -17.63 -10.97 4.86
C GLN A 162 -16.11 -10.92 4.98
N VAL A 163 -15.64 -9.85 5.63
CA VAL A 163 -14.25 -9.71 6.04
C VAL A 163 -14.19 -9.58 7.55
N THR A 164 -13.46 -10.48 8.19
CA THR A 164 -13.32 -10.56 9.66
C THR A 164 -11.87 -10.79 10.05
N ASP A 165 -11.61 -10.87 11.36
CA ASP A 165 -10.31 -11.28 11.95
C ASP A 165 -9.12 -10.50 11.39
N TRP A 166 -9.35 -9.21 11.13
CA TRP A 166 -8.38 -8.36 10.48
C TRP A 166 -7.33 -7.84 11.47
N LYS A 167 -6.08 -7.81 11.02
CA LYS A 167 -4.88 -7.50 11.79
C LYS A 167 -4.03 -6.54 10.99
N LEU A 168 -3.47 -5.54 11.66
CA LEU A 168 -2.49 -4.62 11.09
C LEU A 168 -1.17 -4.74 11.85
N LYS A 169 -0.07 -4.89 11.13
CA LYS A 169 1.28 -4.71 11.66
C LYS A 169 2.01 -3.59 10.92
N ILE A 170 2.76 -2.80 11.66
CA ILE A 170 3.64 -1.76 11.16
C ILE A 170 5.04 -2.02 11.73
N ASP A 171 6.03 -2.23 10.86
CA ASP A 171 7.35 -2.81 11.12
C ASP A 171 7.30 -3.89 12.21
N ASN A 172 6.60 -4.98 11.91
CA ASN A 172 6.43 -6.16 12.77
C ASN A 172 5.76 -5.90 14.13
N THR A 173 5.25 -4.69 14.38
CA THR A 173 4.53 -4.33 15.61
C THR A 173 3.03 -4.31 15.33
N SER A 174 2.27 -5.12 16.07
CA SER A 174 0.81 -5.15 15.95
C SER A 174 0.18 -3.83 16.39
N VAL A 175 -0.80 -3.36 15.61
CA VAL A 175 -1.65 -2.23 15.94
C VAL A 175 -2.97 -2.76 16.50
N THR A 176 -3.46 -2.18 17.60
CA THR A 176 -4.78 -2.50 18.13
C THR A 176 -5.86 -1.91 17.22
N LEU A 177 -6.72 -2.78 16.71
CA LEU A 177 -7.84 -2.42 15.84
C LEU A 177 -9.16 -2.67 16.57
N GLN A 178 -10.22 -2.02 16.10
CA GLN A 178 -11.58 -2.36 16.49
C GLN A 178 -12.08 -3.63 15.79
N ASP A 179 -13.10 -4.29 16.33
CA ASP A 179 -13.62 -5.54 15.79
C ASP A 179 -14.18 -5.36 14.37
N ASP A 180 -14.99 -4.32 14.15
CA ASP A 180 -15.61 -4.03 12.86
C ASP A 180 -14.65 -3.30 11.92
N ILE A 181 -14.53 -3.80 10.69
CA ILE A 181 -13.81 -3.07 9.64
C ILE A 181 -14.47 -1.72 9.36
N PHE A 182 -13.67 -0.72 9.01
CA PHE A 182 -14.20 0.54 8.52
C PHE A 182 -14.29 0.52 6.99
N VAL A 183 -15.51 0.71 6.47
CA VAL A 183 -15.81 0.76 5.04
C VAL A 183 -16.15 2.22 4.67
N PRO A 184 -15.26 2.93 3.98
CA PRO A 184 -15.47 4.33 3.65
C PRO A 184 -16.49 4.48 2.51
N THR A 185 -17.66 5.06 2.80
CA THR A 185 -18.74 5.25 1.82
C THR A 185 -18.32 6.13 0.64
N GLU A 186 -17.51 7.17 0.87
CA GLU A 186 -17.00 8.06 -0.17
C GLU A 186 -16.32 7.29 -1.31
N TYR A 187 -15.38 6.39 -0.99
CA TYR A 187 -14.64 5.62 -1.99
C TYR A 187 -15.45 4.43 -2.55
N THR A 188 -16.31 3.82 -1.73
CA THR A 188 -17.08 2.62 -2.13
C THR A 188 -18.33 2.96 -2.95
N ASP A 189 -18.98 4.09 -2.70
CA ASP A 189 -20.11 4.56 -3.50
C ASP A 189 -19.64 5.17 -4.83
N GLU A 190 -18.45 5.77 -4.88
CA GLU A 190 -17.85 6.24 -6.12
C GLU A 190 -17.44 5.09 -7.05
N SER A 191 -16.69 4.12 -6.52
CA SER A 191 -16.15 3.01 -7.31
C SER A 191 -17.18 1.91 -7.56
N GLY A 192 -18.15 1.74 -6.66
CA GLY A 192 -19.03 0.57 -6.62
C GLY A 192 -18.32 -0.72 -6.21
N LEU A 193 -17.09 -0.63 -5.70
CA LEU A 193 -16.23 -1.75 -5.34
C LEU A 193 -15.99 -1.79 -3.83
N PHE A 194 -15.79 -2.99 -3.30
CA PHE A 194 -15.53 -3.19 -1.89
C PHE A 194 -14.10 -2.75 -1.53
N ARG A 195 -14.01 -2.00 -0.44
CA ARG A 195 -12.78 -1.48 0.15
C ARG A 195 -12.98 -1.34 1.65
N PHE A 196 -11.91 -1.58 2.41
CA PHE A 196 -11.88 -1.25 3.82
C PHE A 196 -10.54 -0.62 4.20
N ASP A 197 -10.58 0.22 5.24
CA ASP A 197 -9.46 1.07 5.62
C ASP A 197 -9.07 0.79 7.07
N PRO A 198 -7.93 0.12 7.30
CA PRO A 198 -7.35 0.03 8.63
C PRO A 198 -7.00 1.35 9.28
N PHE A 199 -6.68 2.34 8.46
CA PHE A 199 -6.33 3.66 8.94
C PHE A 199 -6.68 4.69 7.87
N ASN A 200 -7.39 5.74 8.25
CA ASN A 200 -7.71 6.83 7.34
C ASN A 200 -7.89 8.14 8.12
N SER A 201 -6.85 8.98 8.12
CA SER A 201 -6.86 10.26 8.83
C SER A 201 -7.90 11.22 8.28
N TYR A 202 -8.14 11.21 6.97
CA TYR A 202 -9.14 12.09 6.34
C TYR A 202 -10.55 11.75 6.82
N GLN A 203 -10.90 10.46 6.84
CA GLN A 203 -12.22 10.02 7.31
C GLN A 203 -12.37 10.24 8.82
N LYS A 204 -11.29 10.12 9.59
CA LYS A 204 -11.28 10.49 11.01
C LYS A 204 -11.54 11.98 11.20
N ASP A 205 -10.83 12.84 10.48
CA ASP A 205 -10.90 14.29 10.64
C ASP A 205 -12.23 14.86 10.13
N ASN A 206 -12.85 14.21 9.14
CA ASN A 206 -14.21 14.46 8.68
C ASN A 206 -15.29 13.89 9.61
N GLY A 207 -14.92 13.14 10.66
CA GLY A 207 -15.82 12.54 11.64
C GLY A 207 -16.53 11.25 11.19
N ALA A 208 -16.23 10.74 10.00
CA ALA A 208 -16.79 9.49 9.47
C ALA A 208 -16.16 8.22 10.08
N TYR A 209 -14.90 8.32 10.55
CA TYR A 209 -14.18 7.23 11.21
C TYR A 209 -13.67 7.63 12.61
N PRO A 210 -14.57 7.86 13.59
CA PRO A 210 -14.20 8.35 14.92
C PRO A 210 -13.32 7.38 15.72
N SER A 211 -13.43 6.08 15.43
CA SER A 211 -12.63 5.01 16.04
C SER A 211 -11.32 4.70 15.29
N CYS A 212 -10.95 5.52 14.29
CA CYS A 212 -9.71 5.32 13.53
C CYS A 212 -8.51 5.17 14.47
N PRO A 213 -7.71 4.09 14.35
CA PRO A 213 -6.57 3.87 15.23
C PRO A 213 -5.52 4.95 15.02
N SER A 214 -4.67 5.16 16.03
CA SER A 214 -3.45 5.92 15.85
C SER A 214 -2.36 4.99 15.31
N VAL A 215 -1.75 5.36 14.20
CA VAL A 215 -0.63 4.61 13.60
C VAL A 215 0.61 5.48 13.54
N ARG A 216 1.77 4.84 13.65
CA ARG A 216 3.05 5.47 13.33
C ARG A 216 3.32 5.34 11.83
N THR A 217 4.11 6.25 11.29
CA THR A 217 4.63 6.08 9.93
C THR A 217 5.58 4.86 9.90
N PRO A 218 5.37 3.90 8.99
CA PRO A 218 6.22 2.71 8.84
C PRO A 218 7.62 3.13 8.43
N ASN A 219 8.62 2.51 9.06
CA ASN A 219 10.00 2.66 8.64
C ASN A 219 10.33 1.66 7.53
N ASP A 220 9.78 0.45 7.56
CA ASP A 220 10.18 -0.64 6.69
C ASP A 220 9.01 -1.43 6.09
N SER A 221 7.97 -1.72 6.87
CA SER A 221 6.90 -2.61 6.41
C SER A 221 5.53 -2.31 6.98
N VAL A 222 4.52 -2.69 6.20
CA VAL A 222 3.11 -2.75 6.60
C VAL A 222 2.55 -4.09 6.17
N GLU A 223 1.83 -4.76 7.07
CA GLU A 223 1.14 -6.02 6.80
C GLU A 223 -0.31 -5.89 7.27
N ILE A 224 -1.26 -6.14 6.37
CA ILE A 224 -2.69 -6.22 6.65
C ILE A 224 -3.12 -7.65 6.36
N THR A 225 -3.50 -8.37 7.41
CA THR A 225 -4.02 -9.73 7.32
C THR A 225 -5.50 -9.72 7.62
N PHE A 226 -6.31 -10.45 6.87
CA PHE A 226 -7.77 -10.46 7.03
C PHE A 226 -8.35 -11.79 6.56
N LYS A 227 -9.45 -12.21 7.17
CA LYS A 227 -10.18 -13.41 6.77
C LYS A 227 -11.32 -13.03 5.85
N VAL A 228 -11.47 -13.76 4.76
CA VAL A 228 -12.57 -13.64 3.80
C VAL A 228 -13.44 -14.89 3.89
N SER A 229 -14.76 -14.68 3.95
CA SER A 229 -15.76 -15.74 3.83
C SER A 229 -16.89 -15.32 2.89
N GLY A 230 -17.61 -16.31 2.34
CA GLY A 230 -18.73 -16.08 1.41
C GLY A 230 -18.63 -16.83 0.08
N PHE A 231 -17.52 -17.53 -0.16
CA PHE A 231 -17.33 -18.41 -1.30
C PHE A 231 -17.85 -19.83 -1.00
N ASP A 232 -18.25 -20.54 -2.06
CA ASP A 232 -18.65 -21.96 -2.02
C ASP A 232 -17.47 -22.91 -1.81
N VAL A 233 -16.24 -22.38 -1.90
CA VAL A 233 -14.98 -23.11 -1.81
C VAL A 233 -14.00 -22.42 -0.88
N ASP A 234 -13.15 -23.20 -0.23
CA ASP A 234 -11.98 -22.69 0.48
C ASP A 234 -10.80 -22.57 -0.49
N ASN A 235 -9.99 -21.53 -0.31
CA ASN A 235 -8.71 -21.40 -0.99
C ASN A 235 -7.62 -22.09 -0.14
N PRO A 236 -7.09 -23.24 -0.56
CA PRO A 236 -6.14 -24.02 0.25
C PRO A 236 -4.82 -23.28 0.50
N ASP A 237 -4.49 -22.30 -0.35
CA ASP A 237 -3.27 -21.50 -0.24
C ASP A 237 -3.45 -20.26 0.65
N ALA A 238 -4.70 -19.88 0.95
CA ALA A 238 -5.03 -18.72 1.77
C ALA A 238 -5.10 -19.09 3.25
N VAL A 239 -3.94 -19.35 3.83
CA VAL A 239 -3.76 -19.68 5.25
C VAL A 239 -2.93 -18.61 5.96
N GLU A 240 -3.16 -18.44 7.26
CA GLU A 240 -2.36 -17.50 8.05
C GLU A 240 -0.88 -17.91 7.98
N ALA A 241 -0.01 -16.96 7.62
CA ALA A 241 1.41 -17.22 7.54
C ALA A 241 1.95 -17.65 8.91
N THR A 242 2.56 -18.84 8.96
CA THR A 242 3.28 -19.29 10.16
C THR A 242 4.43 -18.30 10.42
N PRO A 243 4.56 -17.72 11.63
CA PRO A 243 5.62 -16.78 11.91
C PRO A 243 6.97 -17.46 11.65
N THR A 244 7.79 -16.85 10.78
CA THR A 244 9.19 -17.26 10.64
C THR A 244 9.90 -16.93 11.94
N PRO A 245 10.54 -17.90 12.62
CA PRO A 245 11.32 -17.60 13.83
C PRO A 245 12.33 -16.49 13.51
N ALA A 246 12.36 -15.44 14.34
CA ALA A 246 13.38 -14.40 14.22
C ALA A 246 14.75 -15.07 14.28
N ALA A 247 15.60 -14.83 13.27
CA ALA A 247 16.99 -15.25 13.33
C ALA A 247 17.65 -14.51 14.50
N ASP A 248 18.05 -15.28 15.51
CA ASP A 248 18.71 -14.77 16.71
C ASP A 248 20.03 -14.11 16.29
N ALA A 249 20.08 -12.78 16.38
CA ALA A 249 21.27 -12.00 16.07
C ALA A 249 22.13 -11.87 17.34
N SER A 250 22.92 -12.91 17.63
CA SER A 250 24.07 -12.87 18.55
C SER A 250 24.85 -14.18 18.37
N SER A 251 26.16 -14.27 18.14
CA SER A 251 27.28 -13.33 18.11
C SER A 251 28.44 -14.02 17.37
N SER A 252 29.33 -13.24 16.77
CA SER A 252 30.57 -13.72 16.13
C SER A 252 31.65 -14.05 17.16
N SER A 253 32.17 -15.29 17.19
CA SER A 253 33.62 -15.58 17.18
C SER A 253 33.93 -17.09 17.13
N SER A 254 34.70 -17.45 16.10
CA SER A 254 35.46 -18.67 15.77
C SER A 254 35.77 -19.74 16.85
N SER A 255 35.61 -21.02 16.49
CA SER A 255 36.74 -21.95 16.26
C SER A 255 36.27 -23.32 15.71
N SER A 256 37.14 -23.92 14.90
CA SER A 256 36.98 -25.13 14.08
C SER A 256 37.06 -26.46 14.84
N SER A 257 36.25 -27.47 14.44
CA SER A 257 36.70 -28.72 13.77
C SER A 257 35.76 -29.93 13.95
N SER A 258 35.40 -30.52 12.80
CA SER A 258 35.11 -31.93 12.47
C SER A 258 34.20 -32.85 13.31
N SER A 259 33.11 -33.25 12.64
CA SER A 259 32.63 -34.63 12.42
C SER A 259 32.05 -35.46 13.58
N SER A 260 30.72 -35.67 13.58
CA SER A 260 30.09 -36.94 13.18
C SER A 260 28.57 -36.93 13.40
N SER A 261 27.87 -37.44 12.40
CA SER A 261 26.47 -37.90 12.34
C SER A 261 25.69 -38.13 13.65
N SER A 262 24.52 -37.52 13.75
CA SER A 262 23.30 -38.17 14.25
C SER A 262 22.05 -37.52 13.63
N ILE A 263 21.24 -38.36 13.00
CA ILE A 263 19.90 -38.05 12.52
C ILE A 263 18.98 -37.99 13.75
N SER A 264 18.24 -36.91 13.94
CA SER A 264 17.00 -36.92 14.71
C SER A 264 15.93 -36.08 14.03
N GLY A 265 14.71 -36.60 14.10
CA GLY A 265 13.59 -36.31 13.22
C GLY A 265 13.09 -34.86 13.19
N GLY A 266 12.51 -34.52 12.05
CA GLY A 266 11.77 -33.28 11.84
C GLY A 266 11.81 -32.85 10.38
N ALA A 267 11.18 -33.61 9.48
CA ALA A 267 10.97 -33.18 8.10
C ALA A 267 9.99 -32.00 8.09
N VAL A 268 10.52 -30.78 8.19
CA VAL A 268 9.80 -29.55 7.89
C VAL A 268 9.94 -29.34 6.39
N ALA A 269 8.83 -29.49 5.67
CA ALA A 269 8.74 -29.19 4.26
C ALA A 269 9.00 -27.68 4.06
N ALA A 270 10.19 -27.35 3.56
CA ALA A 270 10.50 -26.02 3.07
C ALA A 270 9.76 -25.80 1.75
N ILE A 271 8.60 -25.15 1.81
CA ILE A 271 7.92 -24.64 0.62
C ILE A 271 8.59 -23.31 0.27
N VAL A 272 9.61 -23.40 -0.56
CA VAL A 272 10.24 -22.26 -1.24
C VAL A 272 9.48 -22.06 -2.55
N VAL A 273 8.46 -21.20 -2.54
CA VAL A 273 7.88 -20.69 -3.79
C VAL A 273 8.76 -19.53 -4.25
N VAL A 274 9.82 -19.85 -4.99
CA VAL A 274 10.51 -18.89 -5.84
C VAL A 274 10.06 -19.19 -7.25
N ALA A 275 9.17 -18.34 -7.78
CA ALA A 275 8.89 -18.30 -9.21
C ALA A 275 10.13 -17.74 -9.92
N VAL A 276 11.06 -18.62 -10.30
CA VAL A 276 12.14 -18.27 -11.25
C VAL A 276 11.52 -18.23 -12.64
N VAL A 277 11.31 -17.03 -13.16
CA VAL A 277 11.07 -16.83 -14.60
C VAL A 277 12.38 -17.14 -15.32
N VAL A 278 12.45 -18.35 -15.89
CA VAL A 278 13.52 -18.74 -16.81
C VAL A 278 13.31 -17.99 -18.12
N ILE A 279 14.07 -16.93 -18.33
CA ILE A 279 14.23 -16.33 -19.65
C ILE A 279 15.06 -17.31 -20.49
N ALA A 280 14.37 -18.02 -21.38
CA ALA A 280 14.99 -18.88 -22.38
C ALA A 280 15.98 -18.08 -23.24
N GLY A 281 17.22 -18.56 -23.30
CA GLY A 281 18.34 -17.87 -23.92
C GLY A 281 18.25 -17.79 -25.45
N ILE A 282 18.70 -16.65 -25.97
CA ILE A 282 19.29 -16.56 -27.31
C ILE A 282 20.80 -16.75 -27.12
N VAL A 283 21.30 -17.92 -27.50
CA VAL A 283 22.73 -18.17 -27.65
C VAL A 283 23.19 -17.48 -28.93
N VAL A 284 23.78 -16.28 -28.81
CA VAL A 284 24.58 -15.70 -29.89
C VAL A 284 25.96 -16.35 -29.85
N VAL A 285 26.18 -17.34 -30.71
CA VAL A 285 27.51 -17.88 -31.02
C VAL A 285 28.31 -16.78 -31.72
N VAL A 286 29.13 -16.05 -30.97
CA VAL A 286 30.20 -15.23 -31.56
C VAL A 286 31.37 -16.15 -31.86
N LYS A 287 31.48 -16.57 -33.13
CA LYS A 287 32.71 -17.12 -33.68
C LYS A 287 33.82 -16.07 -33.53
N ARG A 288 34.81 -16.31 -32.67
CA ARG A 288 36.11 -15.66 -32.81
C ARG A 288 36.75 -16.18 -34.09
N LYS A 289 36.86 -15.32 -35.12
CA LYS A 289 37.89 -15.49 -36.14
C LYS A 289 39.21 -15.03 -35.52
N LYS A 290 40.15 -15.95 -35.50
CA LYS A 290 41.57 -15.69 -35.31
C LYS A 290 42.09 -15.29 -36.68
N ASP A 291 42.65 -14.08 -36.77
CA ASP A 291 43.82 -13.68 -37.55
C ASP A 291 44.26 -12.30 -37.03
#